data_AF-A0A3R6EDQ0-F1
#
_entry.id   AF-A0A3R6EDQ0-F1
#
_cell.length_a   1.000
_cell.length_b   1.000
_cell.length_c   1.000
_cell.angle_alpha   90.00
_cell.angle_beta   90.00
_cell.angle_gamma   90.00
#
_symmetry.space_group_name_H-M   'P 1'
#
loop_
_entity.id
_entity.type
_entity.pdbx_description
1 polymer ?
#
loop_
_entity_poly.entity_id
_entity_poly.type
_entity_poly.pdbx_seq_one_letter_code
_entity_poly.pdbx_strand_id
1 'polypeptide(L)' 'MKKLTKTDILNIKPGKFEVFVLDSAKALLSGRQYAYQIGNTEPPDGVARYRTKANFKNRTLVVEAVPSV' A
#
# COMPACT_ATOMS: atom_id res chain seq x y z
N MET A 1 8.52 11.24 -10.54
CA MET A 1 8.42 9.95 -9.81
C MET A 1 7.63 10.18 -8.53
N LYS A 2 6.57 9.40 -8.27
CA LYS A 2 5.62 9.66 -7.17
C LYS A 2 6.12 8.95 -5.90
N LYS A 3 6.30 9.69 -4.80
CA LYS A 3 6.52 9.07 -3.48
C LYS A 3 5.19 8.52 -3.00
N LEU A 4 5.18 7.29 -2.49
CA LEU A 4 4.02 6.70 -1.81
C LEU A 4 3.71 7.54 -0.56
N THR A 5 2.53 8.15 -0.48
CA THR A 5 2.10 8.92 0.68
C THR A 5 1.06 8.17 1.53
N LYS A 6 0.87 8.59 2.78
CA LYS A 6 -0.18 8.04 3.67
C LYS A 6 -1.55 8.15 3.01
N THR A 7 -1.83 9.31 2.45
CA THR A 7 -3.10 9.65 1.81
C THR A 7 -3.37 8.79 0.59
N ASP A 8 -2.36 8.47 -0.21
CA ASP A 8 -2.52 7.55 -1.35
C ASP A 8 -2.99 6.16 -0.87
N ILE A 9 -2.44 5.66 0.25
CA ILE A 9 -2.81 4.35 0.81
C ILE A 9 -4.21 4.38 1.43
N LEU A 10 -4.51 5.41 2.23
CA LEU A 10 -5.81 5.55 2.90
C LEU A 10 -6.99 5.77 1.95
N ASN A 11 -6.74 6.35 0.76
CA ASN A 11 -7.76 6.56 -0.25
C ASN A 11 -8.11 5.30 -1.05
N ILE A 12 -7.38 4.19 -0.86
CA ILE A 12 -7.68 2.94 -1.56
C ILE A 12 -9.01 2.39 -1.01
N LYS A 13 -10.03 2.41 -1.85
CA LYS A 13 -11.37 1.92 -1.49
C LYS A 13 -11.32 0.44 -1.09
N PRO A 14 -12.15 0.00 -0.13
CA PRO A 14 -12.30 -1.41 0.21
C PRO A 14 -12.49 -2.30 -1.04
N GLY A 15 -11.72 -3.37 -1.16
CA GLY A 15 -11.78 -4.33 -2.27
C GLY A 15 -11.11 -3.85 -3.55
N LYS A 16 -10.42 -2.70 -3.51
CA LYS A 16 -9.60 -2.19 -4.61
C LYS A 16 -8.11 -2.32 -4.27
N PHE A 17 -7.30 -2.23 -5.30
CA PHE A 17 -5.86 -2.14 -5.20
C PHE A 17 -5.34 -0.97 -6.01
N GLU A 18 -4.21 -0.45 -5.58
CA GLU A 18 -3.42 0.51 -6.34
C GLU A 18 -2.00 0.01 -6.56
N VAL A 19 -1.40 0.52 -7.64
CA VAL A 19 -0.08 0.11 -8.12
C VAL A 19 0.85 1.32 -8.10
N PHE A 20 1.91 1.23 -7.31
CA PHE A 20 2.88 2.30 -7.12
C PHE A 20 4.21 1.91 -7.77
N VAL A 21 4.71 2.76 -8.66
CA VAL A 21 6.05 2.61 -9.25
C VAL A 21 7.02 3.47 -8.45
N LEU A 22 8.02 2.82 -7.86
CA LEU A 22 8.97 3.43 -6.93
C LEU A 22 10.35 3.55 -7.58
N ASP A 23 11.16 4.45 -7.02
CA ASP A 23 12.48 4.80 -7.55
C ASP A 23 13.54 3.73 -7.25
N SER A 24 13.40 3.00 -6.13
CA SER A 24 14.42 2.11 -5.59
C SER A 24 13.82 0.89 -4.88
N ALA A 25 14.62 -0.18 -4.76
CA ALA A 25 14.26 -1.34 -3.96
C ALA A 25 14.05 -1.00 -2.47
N LYS A 26 14.81 -0.02 -1.95
CA LYS A 26 14.66 0.50 -0.58
C LYS A 26 13.31 1.19 -0.38
N ALA A 27 12.88 2.03 -1.33
CA ALA A 27 11.57 2.65 -1.29
C ALA A 27 10.45 1.60 -1.35
N LEU A 28 10.66 0.52 -2.09
CA LEU A 28 9.73 -0.61 -2.19
C LEU A 28 9.52 -1.33 -0.86
N LEU A 29 10.62 -1.63 -0.16
CA LEU A 29 10.58 -2.21 1.18
C LEU A 29 9.94 -1.25 2.20
N SER A 30 10.32 0.03 2.16
CA SER A 30 9.77 1.06 3.04
C SER A 30 8.27 1.24 2.82
N GLY A 31 7.81 1.31 1.56
CA GLY A 31 6.39 1.45 1.23
C GLY A 31 5.56 0.24 1.65
N ARG A 32 6.13 -0.97 1.53
CA ARG A 32 5.51 -2.20 2.04
C ARG A 32 5.29 -2.13 3.55
N GLN A 33 6.33 -1.78 4.30
CA GLN A 33 6.25 -1.65 5.75
C GLN A 33 5.27 -0.55 6.16
N TYR A 34 5.26 0.55 5.42
CA TYR A 34 4.38 1.68 5.69
C TYR A 34 2.90 1.34 5.52
N ALA A 35 2.53 0.66 4.43
CA ALA A 35 1.15 0.19 4.23
C ALA A 35 0.70 -0.80 5.32
N TYR A 36 1.60 -1.68 5.76
CA TYR A 36 1.33 -2.58 6.88
C TYR A 36 1.10 -1.83 8.20
N GLN A 37 1.92 -0.82 8.50
CA GLN A 37 1.76 -0.01 9.71
C GLN A 37 0.44 0.74 9.71
N ILE A 38 0.08 1.41 8.61
CA ILE A 38 -1.19 2.15 8.49
C ILE A 38 -2.38 1.23 8.74
N GLY A 39 -2.40 0.03 8.14
CA GLY A 39 -3.50 -0.90 8.34
C GLY A 39 -3.65 -1.43 9.77
N ASN A 40 -2.59 -1.37 10.59
CA ASN A 40 -2.64 -1.78 12.00
C ASN A 40 -2.90 -0.61 12.96
N THR A 41 -2.47 0.61 12.64
CA THR A 41 -2.66 1.77 13.53
C THR A 41 -3.93 2.54 13.24
N GLU A 42 -4.27 2.75 11.97
CA GLU A 42 -5.39 3.57 11.51
C GLU A 42 -6.00 2.96 10.23
N PRO A 43 -6.63 1.77 10.32
CA PRO A 43 -7.38 1.22 9.19
C PRO A 43 -8.56 2.16 8.85
N PRO A 44 -8.72 2.57 7.59
CA PRO A 44 -9.88 3.35 7.19
C PRO A 44 -11.17 2.51 7.22
N ASP A 45 -12.30 3.19 7.37
CA ASP A 45 -13.62 2.56 7.46
C ASP A 45 -13.86 1.58 6.30
N GLY A 46 -14.22 0.35 6.64
CA GLY A 46 -14.46 -0.72 5.67
C GLY A 46 -13.20 -1.46 5.20
N VAL A 47 -12.01 -1.14 5.72
CA VAL A 47 -10.75 -1.86 5.39
C VAL A 47 -10.25 -2.62 6.62
N ALA A 48 -10.21 -3.95 6.55
CA ALA A 48 -9.65 -4.79 7.62
C ALA A 48 -8.12 -4.72 7.68
N ARG A 49 -7.46 -4.67 6.52
CA ARG A 49 -5.99 -4.63 6.40
C ARG A 49 -5.55 -4.27 4.99
N TYR A 50 -4.31 -3.82 4.87
CA TYR A 50 -3.64 -3.70 3.58
C TYR A 50 -2.80 -4.94 3.26
N ARG A 51 -3.05 -5.54 2.09
CA ARG A 51 -2.20 -6.58 1.52
C ARG A 51 -1.25 -5.95 0.52
N THR A 52 0.03 -6.31 0.60
CA THR A 52 1.07 -5.71 -0.24
C THR A 52 1.78 -6.77 -1.08
N LYS A 53 2.05 -6.48 -2.36
CA LYS A 53 2.87 -7.32 -3.24
C LYS A 53 3.98 -6.50 -3.89
N ALA A 54 5.21 -6.93 -3.73
CA ALA A 54 6.40 -6.25 -4.23
C ALA A 54 6.95 -6.92 -5.49
N ASN A 55 7.20 -6.15 -6.55
CA ASN A 55 7.94 -6.57 -7.75
C ASN A 55 9.22 -5.74 -7.87
N PHE A 56 10.36 -6.36 -7.52
CA PHE A 56 11.66 -5.69 -7.55
C PHE A 56 12.21 -5.46 -8.97
N LYS A 57 11.82 -6.28 -9.96
CA LYS A 57 12.25 -6.11 -11.36
C LYS A 57 11.70 -4.81 -11.94
N ASN A 58 10.41 -4.56 -11.69
CA ASN A 58 9.69 -3.41 -12.25
C ASN A 58 9.56 -2.26 -11.23
N ARG A 59 10.20 -2.40 -10.07
CA ARG A 59 10.14 -1.49 -8.92
C ARG A 59 8.72 -1.10 -8.53
N THR A 60 7.81 -2.07 -8.56
CA THR A 60 6.38 -1.85 -8.37
C THR A 60 5.92 -2.42 -7.04
N LEU A 61 5.12 -1.64 -6.29
CA LEU A 61 4.43 -2.08 -5.09
C LEU A 61 2.93 -2.04 -5.34
N VAL A 62 2.26 -3.18 -5.20
CA VAL A 62 0.80 -3.26 -5.21
C VAL A 62 0.31 -3.21 -3.77
N VAL A 63 -0.65 -2.34 -3.48
CA VAL A 63 -1.33 -2.23 -2.18
C VAL A 63 -2.81 -2.47 -2.40
N GLU A 64 -3.35 -3.51 -1.77
CA GLU A 64 -4.75 -3.91 -1.84
C GLU A 64 -5.42 -3.65 -0.49
N ALA A 65 -6.53 -2.91 -0.50
CA ALA A 65 -7.36 -2.69 0.68
C ALA A 65 -8.32 -3.89 0.84
N VAL A 66 -8.02 -4.77 1.78
CA VAL A 66 -8.89 -5.92 2.07
C VAL A 66 -10.10 -5.43 2.85
N PRO A 67 -11.34 -5.63 2.35
CA PRO A 67 -12.54 -5.19 3.06
C PRO A 67 -12.64 -5.82 4.45
N SER A 68 -13.12 -5.05 5.43
CA SER A 68 -13.71 -5.61 6.65
C SER A 68 -15.13 -6.03 6.31
N VAL A 69 -15.35 -7.34 6.17
CA VAL A 69 -16.67 -7.94 5.92
C VAL A 69 -17.56 -7.72 7.13
#